data_AF-A0A938N3N8-F1
#
_entry.id   AF-A0A938N3N8-F1
#
_cell.length_a   1.000
_cell.length_b   1.000
_cell.length_c   1.000
_cell.angle_alpha   90.00
_cell.angle_beta   90.00
_cell.angle_gamma   90.00
#
_symmetry.space_group_name_H-M   'P 1'
#
loop_
_entity.id
_entity.type
_entity.pdbx_description
1 polymer ?
#
loop_
_entity_poly.entity_id
_entity_poly.type
_entity_poly.pdbx_seq_one_letter_code
_entity_poly.pdbx_strand_id
1 'polypeptide(L)'
;MLLIRTALSLACAIGLSASALAQPGSTTLRFSPATSTASSSIRVTVGATVVNVPLPPLASATLKRDQVRTALAAAGHQVVNALPGGDSLTVLNTAPGSVVVETINSGERVDQVKGPAAPAGRVGFRPVLFDPFDAQAQPAVFTAGIVTDVGELTATVSAQELNFQTSGPIICQALFQRLAPQAPQYGAVIDYAGDRLEIYFDPAYSVTSGGVNFGTTSRTPGCSGRLDGRGSEHRNVILRSGASRSPVIETEILELRLVSSTPTITIPIPPLLPPPLVSQAVLAGINEAGVPVLPGPTPHEVRVFGFDASGSARVETGGTGQDNAAARGAGAGTGTAGFTGHFDPFDHSGQPAIFTAGIVTDVGELTARISSAELNFQTDGPIICQALFQRLAPRAPQYGSQILYAGDRLEIYFDPAYTVTTGGVVFGTTSRSPGCFGELFFQRFCRADLNRDGVVDFNDLLEYLNLYNAGDPRADRNADGVVDFNDLLEYLNLYNEVCP
;
A
#
# COMPACT_ATOMS: atom_id res chain seq x y z
N MET A 1 53.98 48.04 3.03
CA MET A 1 54.01 47.31 1.75
C MET A 1 54.84 46.04 1.98
N LEU A 2 54.39 44.98 2.65
CA LEU A 2 53.16 44.18 2.61
C LEU A 2 52.83 43.57 1.24
N LEU A 3 52.67 42.23 1.26
CA LEU A 3 52.17 41.27 0.25
C LEU A 3 53.23 40.54 -0.60
N ILE A 4 53.69 39.36 -0.14
CA ILE A 4 53.89 38.16 -0.99
C ILE A 4 53.64 36.86 -0.17
N ARG A 5 52.47 36.25 -0.43
CA ARG A 5 52.14 34.82 -0.60
C ARG A 5 52.35 33.82 0.55
N THR A 6 51.27 33.58 1.28
CA THR A 6 50.92 32.29 1.91
C THR A 6 50.30 31.36 0.86
N ALA A 7 50.92 30.20 0.63
CA ALA A 7 50.36 29.10 -0.16
C ALA A 7 49.42 28.28 0.73
N LEU A 8 48.12 28.38 0.46
CA LEU A 8 47.08 27.60 1.12
C LEU A 8 46.84 26.33 0.28
N SER A 9 47.29 25.19 0.81
CA SER A 9 47.06 23.87 0.23
C SER A 9 45.58 23.48 0.36
N LEU A 10 44.84 23.61 -0.73
CA LEU A 10 43.45 23.15 -0.86
C LEU A 10 43.46 21.62 -1.07
N ALA A 11 43.31 20.87 0.03
CA ALA A 11 43.07 19.43 -0.03
C ALA A 11 41.62 19.18 -0.47
N CYS A 12 41.43 18.81 -1.74
CA CYS A 12 40.16 18.43 -2.31
C CYS A 12 39.78 17.02 -1.79
N ALA A 13 38.99 16.96 -0.72
CA ALA A 13 38.42 15.71 -0.22
C ALA A 13 37.24 15.30 -1.13
N ILE A 14 37.55 14.52 -2.17
CA ILE A 14 36.55 13.83 -2.97
C ILE A 14 36.01 12.69 -2.10
N GLY A 15 34.89 12.92 -1.43
CA GLY A 15 34.13 11.90 -0.71
C GLY A 15 33.51 10.91 -1.70
N LEU A 16 34.27 9.88 -2.06
CA LEU A 16 33.73 8.66 -2.68
C LEU A 16 32.82 7.97 -1.66
N SER A 17 31.52 8.30 -1.71
CA SER A 17 30.48 7.53 -1.04
C SER A 17 30.38 6.19 -1.77
N ALA A 18 31.09 5.18 -1.26
CA ALA A 18 30.93 3.81 -1.70
C ALA A 18 29.51 3.37 -1.33
N SER A 19 28.60 3.36 -2.30
CA SER A 19 27.30 2.71 -2.15
C SER A 19 27.56 1.26 -1.77
N ALA A 20 27.19 0.86 -0.54
CA ALA A 20 27.30 -0.51 -0.11
C ALA A 20 26.51 -1.37 -1.11
N LEU A 21 27.22 -2.21 -1.88
CA LEU A 21 26.59 -3.17 -2.77
C LEU A 21 25.70 -4.05 -1.91
N ALA A 22 24.39 -4.00 -2.15
CA ALA A 22 23.42 -4.84 -1.46
C ALA A 22 23.90 -6.29 -1.56
N GLN A 23 24.06 -6.96 -0.41
CA GLN A 23 24.52 -8.34 -0.43
C GLN A 23 23.49 -9.20 -1.19
N PRO A 24 23.95 -10.10 -2.07
CA PRO A 24 23.06 -10.99 -2.80
C PRO A 24 22.21 -11.82 -1.83
N GLY A 25 20.88 -11.74 -1.96
CA GLY A 25 19.95 -12.52 -1.15
C GLY A 25 19.90 -13.99 -1.58
N SER A 26 19.26 -14.83 -0.77
CA SER A 26 19.01 -16.24 -1.10
C SER A 26 17.54 -16.60 -0.84
N THR A 27 16.88 -17.32 -1.75
CA THR A 27 15.48 -17.70 -1.55
C THR A 27 15.36 -19.20 -1.35
N THR A 28 14.75 -19.61 -0.24
CA THR A 28 14.44 -21.01 0.06
C THR A 28 13.05 -21.37 -0.44
N LEU A 29 12.98 -22.45 -1.22
CA LEU A 29 11.75 -23.10 -1.65
C LEU A 29 11.57 -24.38 -0.84
N ARG A 30 10.36 -24.63 -0.34
CA ARG A 30 10.00 -25.88 0.32
C ARG A 30 8.75 -26.46 -0.34
N PHE A 31 8.76 -27.76 -0.55
CA PHE A 31 7.80 -28.44 -1.41
C PHE A 31 6.98 -29.47 -0.63
N SER A 32 5.70 -29.58 -0.96
CA SER A 32 4.87 -30.73 -0.54
C SER A 32 4.83 -31.82 -1.60
N PRO A 33 4.43 -33.05 -1.23
CA PRO A 33 4.15 -34.11 -2.21
C PRO A 33 3.02 -33.70 -3.17
N ALA A 34 3.18 -34.03 -4.45
CA ALA A 34 2.13 -33.89 -5.45
C ALA A 34 1.01 -34.91 -5.19
N THR A 35 -0.24 -34.50 -5.34
CA THR A 35 -1.41 -35.40 -5.23
C THR A 35 -1.98 -35.78 -6.59
N SER A 36 -1.50 -35.14 -7.65
CA SER A 36 -1.91 -35.42 -9.02
C SER A 36 -1.56 -36.86 -9.42
N THR A 37 -2.56 -37.57 -9.95
CA THR A 37 -2.39 -38.91 -10.52
C THR A 37 -1.94 -38.87 -11.98
N ALA A 38 -1.80 -37.68 -12.56
CA ALA A 38 -1.27 -37.45 -13.89
C ALA A 38 0.09 -36.74 -13.81
N SER A 39 0.85 -36.77 -14.89
CA SER A 39 2.04 -35.92 -15.01
C SER A 39 1.62 -34.46 -14.91
N SER A 40 2.37 -33.69 -14.14
CA SER A 40 2.12 -32.27 -13.90
C SER A 40 3.41 -31.47 -14.15
N SER A 41 3.37 -30.16 -13.93
CA SER A 41 4.59 -29.35 -13.95
C SER A 41 4.56 -28.26 -12.88
N ILE A 42 5.73 -27.71 -12.59
CA ILE A 42 5.87 -26.50 -11.78
C ILE A 42 6.65 -25.50 -12.58
N ARG A 43 6.18 -24.26 -12.57
CA ARG A 43 6.89 -23.14 -13.14
C ARG A 43 7.59 -22.39 -12.03
N VAL A 44 8.91 -22.25 -12.15
CA VAL A 44 9.73 -21.44 -11.24
C VAL A 44 10.33 -20.30 -12.05
N THR A 45 10.04 -19.07 -11.66
CA THR A 45 10.63 -17.87 -12.27
C THR A 45 11.68 -17.31 -11.31
N VAL A 46 12.89 -17.06 -11.81
CA VAL A 46 13.99 -16.44 -11.06
C VAL A 46 14.53 -15.26 -11.88
N GLY A 47 14.17 -14.04 -11.49
CA GLY A 47 14.44 -12.84 -12.28
C GLY A 47 13.67 -12.88 -13.60
N ALA A 48 14.38 -12.79 -14.72
CA ALA A 48 13.79 -12.92 -16.06
C ALA A 48 13.72 -14.38 -16.56
N THR A 49 14.33 -15.32 -15.85
CA THR A 49 14.42 -16.72 -16.29
C THR A 49 13.21 -17.51 -15.82
N VAL A 50 12.49 -18.13 -16.75
CA VAL A 50 11.36 -19.02 -16.45
C VAL A 50 11.77 -20.47 -16.69
N VAL A 51 11.61 -21.31 -15.69
CA VAL A 51 11.96 -22.74 -15.73
C VAL A 51 10.70 -23.58 -15.50
N ASN A 52 10.30 -24.36 -16.50
CA ASN A 52 9.20 -25.32 -16.39
C ASN A 52 9.76 -26.70 -16.03
N VAL A 53 9.31 -27.26 -14.91
CA VAL A 53 9.82 -28.49 -14.33
C VAL A 53 8.76 -29.58 -14.44
N PRO A 54 8.92 -30.59 -15.30
CA PRO A 54 7.97 -31.70 -15.40
C PRO A 54 8.05 -32.59 -14.17
N LEU A 55 6.90 -32.93 -13.61
CA LEU A 55 6.76 -33.81 -12.45
C LEU A 55 6.04 -35.11 -12.85
N PRO A 56 6.52 -36.28 -12.39
CA PRO A 56 5.78 -37.53 -12.54
C PRO A 56 4.53 -37.52 -11.64
N PRO A 57 3.53 -38.38 -11.94
CA PRO A 57 2.39 -38.59 -11.06
C PRO A 57 2.84 -38.90 -9.62
N LEU A 58 2.15 -38.32 -8.64
CA LEU A 58 2.39 -38.55 -7.21
C LEU A 58 3.86 -38.32 -6.78
N ALA A 59 4.54 -37.35 -7.41
CA ALA A 59 5.91 -37.01 -7.07
C ALA A 59 6.05 -36.67 -5.57
N SER A 60 7.01 -37.31 -4.90
CA SER A 60 7.34 -36.96 -3.51
C SER A 60 7.96 -35.56 -3.44
N ALA A 61 7.87 -34.92 -2.26
CA ALA A 61 8.50 -33.61 -2.04
C ALA A 61 10.00 -33.60 -2.40
N THR A 62 10.73 -34.67 -2.04
CA THR A 62 12.14 -34.85 -2.35
C THR A 62 12.39 -34.96 -3.87
N LEU A 63 11.60 -35.76 -4.57
CA LEU A 63 11.73 -35.92 -6.02
C LEU A 63 11.46 -34.61 -6.74
N LYS A 64 10.39 -33.90 -6.34
CA LYS A 64 10.04 -32.60 -6.86
C LYS A 64 11.14 -31.57 -6.61
N ARG A 65 11.66 -31.48 -5.39
CA ARG A 65 12.83 -30.64 -5.06
C ARG A 65 14.00 -30.95 -6.00
N ASP A 66 14.33 -32.22 -6.22
CA ASP A 66 15.46 -32.61 -7.05
C ASP A 66 15.27 -32.27 -8.52
N GLN A 67 14.05 -32.40 -9.04
CA GLN A 67 13.71 -31.95 -10.40
C GLN A 67 13.82 -30.43 -10.54
N VAL A 68 13.30 -29.66 -9.57
CA VAL A 68 13.40 -28.19 -9.58
C VAL A 68 14.86 -27.73 -9.49
N ARG A 69 15.64 -28.34 -8.59
CA ARG A 69 17.08 -28.07 -8.44
C ARG A 69 17.83 -28.33 -9.75
N THR A 70 17.58 -29.47 -10.39
CA THR A 70 18.24 -29.85 -11.64
C THR A 70 17.92 -28.86 -12.76
N ALA A 71 16.64 -28.47 -12.86
CA ALA A 71 16.19 -27.53 -13.90
C ALA A 71 16.73 -26.11 -13.67
N LEU A 72 16.75 -25.61 -12.42
CA LEU A 72 17.33 -24.30 -12.09
C LEU A 72 18.85 -24.26 -12.32
N ALA A 73 19.57 -25.33 -11.97
CA ALA A 73 21.00 -25.45 -12.22
C ALA A 73 21.30 -25.46 -13.74
N ALA A 74 20.50 -26.17 -14.53
CA ALA A 74 20.61 -26.17 -15.99
C ALA A 74 20.33 -24.79 -16.61
N ALA A 75 19.49 -23.97 -15.95
CA ALA A 75 19.23 -22.59 -16.32
C ALA A 75 20.29 -21.59 -15.81
N GLY A 76 21.37 -22.08 -15.18
CA GLY A 76 22.50 -21.25 -14.74
C GLY A 76 22.38 -20.66 -13.32
N HIS A 77 21.33 -21.01 -12.58
CA HIS A 77 21.17 -20.55 -11.20
C HIS A 77 22.01 -21.39 -10.23
N GLN A 78 22.60 -20.74 -9.23
CA GLN A 78 23.26 -21.44 -8.14
C GLN A 78 22.21 -21.92 -7.13
N VAL A 79 22.10 -23.24 -6.97
CA VAL A 79 21.14 -23.88 -6.07
C VAL A 79 21.82 -24.86 -5.14
N VAL A 80 21.47 -24.80 -3.86
CA VAL A 80 21.94 -25.72 -2.83
C VAL A 80 20.76 -26.39 -2.14
N ASN A 81 20.93 -27.64 -1.69
CA ASN A 81 19.93 -28.26 -0.83
C ASN A 81 19.99 -27.59 0.54
N ALA A 82 18.84 -27.14 1.07
CA ALA A 82 18.79 -26.57 2.41
C ALA A 82 19.12 -27.64 3.47
N LEU A 83 18.68 -28.88 3.23
CA LEU A 83 19.05 -30.06 4.00
C LEU A 83 19.25 -31.27 3.05
N PRO A 84 20.30 -32.09 3.21
CA PRO A 84 20.45 -33.33 2.45
C PRO A 84 19.22 -34.23 2.65
N GLY A 85 18.57 -34.64 1.55
CA GLY A 85 17.37 -35.49 1.60
C GLY A 85 16.07 -34.78 2.00
N GLY A 86 16.11 -33.49 2.34
CA GLY A 86 14.93 -32.71 2.73
C GLY A 86 13.94 -32.42 1.59
N ASP A 87 12.91 -31.65 1.91
CA ASP A 87 11.86 -31.15 1.01
C ASP A 87 12.14 -29.73 0.49
N SER A 88 13.34 -29.19 0.75
CA SER A 88 13.68 -27.79 0.50
C SER A 88 15.00 -27.58 -0.25
N LEU A 89 15.04 -26.51 -1.06
CA LEU A 89 16.22 -26.03 -1.78
C LEU A 89 16.37 -24.52 -1.61
N THR A 90 17.59 -24.01 -1.68
CA THR A 90 17.89 -22.58 -1.62
C THR A 90 18.52 -22.13 -2.93
N VAL A 91 17.93 -21.14 -3.57
CA VAL A 91 18.46 -20.42 -4.73
C VAL A 91 19.33 -19.28 -4.23
N LEU A 92 20.60 -19.28 -4.60
CA LEU A 92 21.58 -18.26 -4.18
C LEU A 92 21.58 -17.08 -5.16
N ASN A 93 22.04 -15.92 -4.67
CA ASN A 93 22.19 -14.70 -5.45
C ASN A 93 20.89 -14.22 -6.11
N THR A 94 19.77 -14.44 -5.43
CA THR A 94 18.47 -13.93 -5.86
C THR A 94 18.29 -12.50 -5.39
N ALA A 95 17.92 -11.60 -6.29
CA ALA A 95 17.42 -10.29 -5.87
C ALA A 95 16.14 -10.47 -5.04
N PRO A 96 15.88 -9.62 -4.04
CA PRO A 96 14.62 -9.61 -3.32
C PRO A 96 13.43 -9.62 -4.29
N GLY A 97 12.51 -10.54 -4.07
CA GLY A 97 11.30 -10.73 -4.88
C GLY A 97 11.50 -11.21 -6.32
N SER A 98 12.67 -11.73 -6.66
CA SER A 98 12.92 -12.29 -8.00
C SER A 98 12.39 -13.72 -8.18
N VAL A 99 11.92 -14.39 -7.12
CA VAL A 99 11.50 -15.79 -7.17
C VAL A 99 9.99 -15.93 -7.08
N VAL A 100 9.40 -16.57 -8.09
CA VAL A 100 7.98 -16.93 -8.15
C VAL A 100 7.85 -18.42 -8.37
N VAL A 101 6.93 -19.07 -7.66
CA VAL A 101 6.60 -20.48 -7.87
C VAL A 101 5.12 -20.58 -8.20
N GLU A 102 4.80 -21.19 -9.35
CA GLU A 102 3.44 -21.46 -9.81
C GLU A 102 3.26 -22.97 -9.98
N THR A 103 2.18 -23.51 -9.41
CA THR A 103 1.83 -24.92 -9.59
C THR A 103 0.97 -25.11 -10.83
N ILE A 104 1.33 -26.09 -11.67
CA ILE A 104 0.58 -26.44 -12.88
C ILE A 104 0.08 -27.87 -12.74
N ASN A 105 -1.15 -28.01 -12.19
CA ASN A 105 -1.88 -29.28 -12.03
C ASN A 105 -1.22 -30.30 -11.10
N SER A 106 -0.38 -29.87 -10.15
CA SER A 106 0.28 -30.78 -9.21
C SER A 106 -0.61 -31.23 -8.05
N GLY A 107 -1.71 -30.51 -7.76
CA GLY A 107 -2.65 -30.83 -6.70
C GLY A 107 -2.06 -30.71 -5.29
N GLU A 108 -1.08 -29.84 -5.10
CA GLU A 108 -0.29 -29.78 -3.88
C GLU A 108 -0.99 -29.05 -2.75
N ARG A 109 -0.88 -29.59 -1.52
CA ARG A 109 -1.52 -28.96 -0.36
C ARG A 109 -0.82 -27.69 0.07
N VAL A 110 0.51 -27.68 0.17
CA VAL A 110 1.29 -26.54 0.70
C VAL A 110 2.71 -26.53 0.14
N ASP A 111 3.04 -25.56 -0.69
CA ASP A 111 4.39 -25.15 -1.01
C ASP A 111 4.73 -23.84 -0.31
N GLN A 112 6.01 -23.51 -0.23
CA GLN A 112 6.50 -22.35 0.49
C GLN A 112 7.64 -21.66 -0.27
N VAL A 113 7.58 -20.33 -0.33
CA VAL A 113 8.69 -19.46 -0.77
C VAL A 113 9.09 -18.59 0.41
N LYS A 114 10.37 -18.63 0.80
CA LYS A 114 10.93 -17.89 1.95
C LYS A 114 12.23 -17.20 1.56
N GLY A 115 12.38 -15.91 1.81
CA GLY A 115 13.57 -15.13 1.46
C GLY A 115 13.98 -14.16 2.57
N PRO A 116 15.23 -13.68 2.58
CA PRO A 116 15.74 -12.78 3.60
C PRO A 116 15.10 -11.41 3.46
N ALA A 117 14.65 -10.86 4.58
CA ALA A 117 14.13 -9.49 4.69
C ALA A 117 13.18 -9.07 3.56
N ALA A 118 12.30 -9.98 3.11
CA ALA A 118 11.28 -9.65 2.12
C ALA A 118 10.28 -8.67 2.77
N PRO A 119 10.11 -7.43 2.25
CA PRO A 119 9.14 -6.48 2.81
C PRO A 119 7.69 -6.89 2.52
N ALA A 120 7.46 -7.68 1.47
CA ALA A 120 6.14 -8.18 1.13
C ALA A 120 6.19 -9.55 0.41
N GLY A 121 5.04 -10.21 0.38
CA GLY A 121 4.79 -11.44 -0.36
C GLY A 121 3.37 -11.47 -0.93
N ARG A 122 3.14 -12.36 -1.90
CA ARG A 122 1.84 -12.53 -2.55
C ARG A 122 1.48 -14.00 -2.64
N VAL A 123 0.21 -14.30 -2.38
CA VAL A 123 -0.41 -15.60 -2.67
C VAL A 123 -1.56 -15.38 -3.63
N GLY A 124 -1.49 -15.95 -4.84
CA GLY A 124 -2.46 -15.73 -5.91
C GLY A 124 -3.21 -17.00 -6.31
N PHE A 125 -4.47 -16.82 -6.71
CA PHE A 125 -5.37 -17.84 -7.24
C PHE A 125 -6.01 -17.32 -8.55
N ARG A 126 -5.22 -17.27 -9.62
CA ARG A 126 -5.52 -16.49 -10.85
C ARG A 126 -6.59 -17.05 -11.83
N PRO A 127 -6.94 -18.35 -11.86
CA PRO A 127 -8.04 -18.83 -12.68
C PRO A 127 -9.37 -18.20 -12.29
N VAL A 128 -10.16 -17.90 -13.31
CA VAL A 128 -11.57 -17.48 -13.15
C VAL A 128 -12.38 -18.55 -12.40
N LEU A 129 -12.04 -19.83 -12.55
CA LEU A 129 -12.70 -20.94 -11.84
C LEU A 129 -11.77 -22.15 -11.64
N PHE A 130 -11.55 -22.56 -10.40
CA PHE A 130 -10.86 -23.81 -10.06
C PHE A 130 -11.81 -25.00 -10.11
N ASP A 131 -11.32 -26.19 -10.49
CA ASP A 131 -12.06 -27.44 -10.33
C ASP A 131 -12.39 -27.61 -8.84
N PRO A 132 -13.67 -27.70 -8.46
CA PRO A 132 -14.08 -27.87 -7.07
C PRO A 132 -13.65 -29.22 -6.49
N PHE A 133 -13.10 -30.13 -7.29
CA PHE A 133 -12.67 -31.44 -6.86
C PHE A 133 -11.18 -31.70 -7.14
N ASP A 134 -10.58 -32.56 -6.31
CA ASP A 134 -9.22 -33.03 -6.48
C ASP A 134 -9.11 -34.27 -7.40
N ALA A 135 -7.92 -34.86 -7.51
CA ALA A 135 -7.68 -36.05 -8.32
C ALA A 135 -8.51 -37.28 -7.87
N GLN A 136 -8.95 -37.31 -6.61
CA GLN A 136 -9.73 -38.38 -5.98
C GLN A 136 -11.22 -38.04 -5.86
N ALA A 137 -11.69 -36.99 -6.55
CA ALA A 137 -13.06 -36.50 -6.51
C ALA A 137 -13.53 -36.06 -5.11
N GLN A 138 -12.61 -35.69 -4.21
CA GLN A 138 -12.93 -35.01 -2.96
C GLN A 138 -12.96 -33.50 -3.16
N PRO A 139 -13.66 -32.73 -2.31
CA PRO A 139 -13.62 -31.27 -2.39
C PRO A 139 -12.19 -30.73 -2.36
N ALA A 140 -11.84 -29.89 -3.33
CA ALA A 140 -10.52 -29.29 -3.42
C ALA A 140 -10.22 -28.44 -2.18
N VAL A 141 -8.97 -28.41 -1.73
CA VAL A 141 -8.50 -27.61 -0.60
C VAL A 141 -7.56 -26.54 -1.13
N PHE A 142 -7.77 -25.30 -0.69
CA PHE A 142 -6.94 -24.15 -1.02
C PHE A 142 -6.21 -23.69 0.23
N THR A 143 -4.91 -23.40 0.11
CA THR A 143 -4.04 -23.05 1.23
C THR A 143 -3.35 -21.73 0.97
N ALA A 144 -3.31 -20.86 1.98
CA ALA A 144 -2.44 -19.68 2.02
C ALA A 144 -1.85 -19.51 3.43
N GLY A 145 -0.72 -18.83 3.53
CA GLY A 145 -0.13 -18.57 4.83
C GLY A 145 1.06 -17.62 4.81
N ILE A 146 1.50 -17.28 6.02
CA ILE A 146 2.61 -16.40 6.33
C ILE A 146 3.72 -17.24 6.96
N VAL A 147 4.96 -16.94 6.59
CA VAL A 147 6.14 -17.57 7.17
C VAL A 147 7.05 -16.45 7.64
N THR A 148 7.23 -16.34 8.94
CA THR A 148 8.18 -15.42 9.54
C THR A 148 9.20 -16.21 10.37
N ASP A 149 10.08 -15.51 11.06
CA ASP A 149 10.92 -16.07 12.12
C ASP A 149 10.14 -16.25 13.44
N VAL A 150 9.05 -15.53 13.64
CA VAL A 150 8.13 -15.71 14.79
C VAL A 150 7.34 -17.02 14.67
N GLY A 151 7.08 -17.48 13.44
CA GLY A 151 6.45 -18.78 13.21
C GLY A 151 5.81 -18.91 11.83
N GLU A 152 4.96 -19.91 11.69
CA GLU A 152 4.18 -20.17 10.48
C GLU A 152 2.69 -20.06 10.81
N LEU A 153 1.96 -19.28 10.01
CA LEU A 153 0.51 -19.15 10.06
C LEU A 153 -0.06 -19.67 8.74
N THR A 154 -0.80 -20.78 8.78
CA THR A 154 -1.39 -21.39 7.59
C THR A 154 -2.89 -21.53 7.76
N ALA A 155 -3.65 -21.07 6.77
CA ALA A 155 -5.08 -21.27 6.66
C ALA A 155 -5.39 -22.15 5.45
N THR A 156 -6.41 -22.97 5.59
CA THR A 156 -6.97 -23.75 4.48
C THR A 156 -8.45 -23.44 4.34
N VAL A 157 -9.02 -23.60 3.15
CA VAL A 157 -10.46 -23.59 2.91
C VAL A 157 -10.81 -24.67 1.89
N SER A 158 -11.87 -25.43 2.12
CA SER A 158 -12.33 -26.45 1.16
C SER A 158 -13.36 -25.88 0.18
N ALA A 159 -13.45 -26.45 -1.02
CA ALA A 159 -14.48 -26.11 -2.00
C ALA A 159 -15.89 -26.32 -1.44
N GLN A 160 -16.06 -27.30 -0.54
CA GLN A 160 -17.33 -27.53 0.15
C GLN A 160 -17.71 -26.36 1.07
N GLU A 161 -16.76 -25.81 1.83
CA GLU A 161 -16.97 -24.60 2.66
C GLU A 161 -17.34 -23.38 1.82
N LEU A 162 -16.90 -23.34 0.56
CA LEU A 162 -17.20 -22.27 -0.40
C LEU A 162 -18.50 -22.52 -1.19
N ASN A 163 -19.30 -23.52 -0.84
CA ASN A 163 -20.47 -23.95 -1.63
C ASN A 163 -20.12 -24.20 -3.11
N PHE A 164 -18.91 -24.72 -3.35
CA PHE A 164 -18.31 -24.97 -4.65
C PHE A 164 -18.16 -23.73 -5.56
N GLN A 165 -18.19 -22.53 -4.97
CA GLN A 165 -17.83 -21.29 -5.65
C GLN A 165 -16.32 -21.07 -5.56
N THR A 166 -15.59 -21.66 -6.49
CA THR A 166 -14.13 -21.77 -6.46
C THR A 166 -13.42 -20.77 -7.40
N SER A 167 -13.95 -19.55 -7.52
CA SER A 167 -13.24 -18.46 -8.20
C SER A 167 -12.12 -17.91 -7.31
N GLY A 168 -11.01 -17.46 -7.90
CA GLY A 168 -9.91 -16.80 -7.19
C GLY A 168 -10.34 -15.81 -6.09
N PRO A 169 -11.17 -14.80 -6.43
CA PRO A 169 -11.66 -13.82 -5.45
C PRO A 169 -12.35 -14.42 -4.22
N ILE A 170 -13.22 -15.42 -4.43
CA ILE A 170 -13.95 -16.08 -3.34
C ILE A 170 -12.99 -16.88 -2.44
N ILE A 171 -12.03 -17.60 -3.05
CA ILE A 171 -11.00 -18.36 -2.32
C ILE A 171 -10.15 -17.40 -1.47
N CYS A 172 -9.65 -16.33 -2.08
CA CYS A 172 -8.84 -15.30 -1.41
C CYS A 172 -9.62 -14.62 -0.28
N GLN A 173 -10.88 -14.25 -0.50
CA GLN A 173 -11.70 -13.61 0.53
C GLN A 173 -11.88 -14.52 1.75
N ALA A 174 -12.13 -15.81 1.54
CA ALA A 174 -12.28 -16.78 2.63
C ALA A 174 -10.96 -17.02 3.39
N LEU A 175 -9.84 -17.08 2.68
CA LEU A 175 -8.51 -17.22 3.30
C LEU A 175 -8.13 -15.95 4.07
N PHE A 176 -8.41 -14.77 3.52
CA PHE A 176 -8.21 -13.47 4.17
C PHE A 176 -8.94 -13.41 5.52
N GLN A 177 -10.22 -13.79 5.57
CA GLN A 177 -11.02 -13.81 6.80
C GLN A 177 -10.41 -14.70 7.90
N ARG A 178 -9.63 -15.73 7.54
CA ARG A 178 -8.94 -16.62 8.49
C ARG A 178 -7.57 -16.08 8.91
N LEU A 179 -6.83 -15.51 7.97
CA LEU A 179 -5.44 -15.10 8.19
C LEU A 179 -5.33 -13.70 8.79
N ALA A 180 -6.08 -12.71 8.28
CA ALA A 180 -5.92 -11.30 8.64
C ALA A 180 -6.04 -11.02 10.15
N PRO A 181 -6.99 -11.64 10.91
CA PRO A 181 -7.08 -11.42 12.36
C PRO A 181 -5.87 -11.94 13.16
N GLN A 182 -5.13 -12.91 12.61
CA GLN A 182 -3.99 -13.56 13.29
C GLN A 182 -2.65 -13.02 12.79
N ALA A 183 -2.58 -12.46 11.58
CA ALA A 183 -1.35 -11.98 10.94
C ALA A 183 -0.49 -11.03 11.81
N PRO A 184 -1.08 -10.07 12.59
CA PRO A 184 -0.27 -9.19 13.44
C PRO A 184 0.56 -9.93 14.50
N GLN A 185 0.10 -11.09 14.98
CA GLN A 185 0.85 -11.92 15.94
C GLN A 185 2.13 -12.52 15.33
N TYR A 186 2.19 -12.58 14.00
CA TYR A 186 3.33 -13.09 13.23
C TYR A 186 4.16 -11.97 12.62
N GLY A 187 3.91 -10.69 12.97
CA GLY A 187 4.62 -9.54 12.44
C GLY A 187 4.26 -9.22 10.98
N ALA A 188 3.01 -9.47 10.59
CA ALA A 188 2.55 -9.20 9.22
C ALA A 188 1.16 -8.56 9.20
N VAL A 189 0.89 -7.82 8.11
CA VAL A 189 -0.42 -7.33 7.71
C VAL A 189 -0.80 -8.02 6.40
N ILE A 190 -2.06 -8.35 6.24
CA ILE A 190 -2.57 -8.93 4.99
C ILE A 190 -3.61 -7.99 4.43
N ASP A 191 -3.53 -7.74 3.13
CA ASP A 191 -4.57 -7.10 2.33
C ASP A 191 -5.16 -8.08 1.31
N TYR A 192 -6.44 -7.87 1.01
CA TYR A 192 -7.16 -8.61 -0.01
C TYR A 192 -7.24 -7.77 -1.29
N ALA A 193 -6.73 -8.30 -2.40
CA ALA A 193 -6.71 -7.63 -3.69
C ALA A 193 -7.39 -8.50 -4.77
N GLY A 194 -8.64 -8.90 -4.51
CA GLY A 194 -9.39 -9.73 -5.44
C GLY A 194 -8.87 -11.16 -5.48
N ASP A 195 -8.21 -11.55 -6.55
CA ASP A 195 -7.72 -12.92 -6.79
C ASP A 195 -6.37 -13.25 -6.10
N ARG A 196 -5.87 -12.33 -5.26
CA ARG A 196 -4.64 -12.50 -4.50
C ARG A 196 -4.72 -11.92 -3.08
N LEU A 197 -3.85 -12.43 -2.23
CA LEU A 197 -3.53 -11.87 -0.93
C LEU A 197 -2.17 -11.18 -1.00
N GLU A 198 -2.12 -9.94 -0.52
CA GLU A 198 -0.89 -9.17 -0.36
C GLU A 198 -0.48 -9.21 1.10
N ILE A 199 0.75 -9.63 1.38
CA ILE A 199 1.25 -9.86 2.73
C ILE A 199 2.41 -8.90 2.94
N TYR A 200 2.27 -7.99 3.89
CA TYR A 200 3.27 -6.98 4.24
C TYR A 200 3.92 -7.39 5.55
N PHE A 201 5.25 -7.53 5.56
CA PHE A 201 5.99 -7.92 6.75
C PHE A 201 6.49 -6.67 7.47
N ASP A 202 6.19 -6.55 8.76
CA ASP A 202 6.59 -5.39 9.57
C ASP A 202 8.08 -5.49 9.94
N PRO A 203 8.94 -4.54 9.51
CA PRO A 203 10.35 -4.53 9.87
C PRO A 203 10.60 -4.45 11.38
N ALA A 204 9.67 -3.88 12.16
CA ALA A 204 9.80 -3.66 13.60
C ALA A 204 9.70 -4.96 14.42
N TYR A 205 8.96 -5.96 13.91
CA TYR A 205 8.87 -7.28 14.53
C TYR A 205 9.96 -8.24 14.04
N SER A 206 10.89 -7.71 13.23
CA SER A 206 12.05 -8.36 12.61
C SER A 206 11.70 -9.68 11.94
N VAL A 207 11.53 -9.66 10.63
CA VAL A 207 11.76 -10.85 9.79
C VAL A 207 13.17 -10.76 9.23
N THR A 208 14.11 -11.47 9.83
CA THR A 208 15.34 -11.82 9.08
C THR A 208 14.99 -12.58 7.80
N SER A 209 13.81 -13.22 7.79
CA SER A 209 13.24 -13.89 6.64
C SER A 209 11.71 -13.76 6.59
N GLY A 210 11.17 -13.30 5.47
CA GLY A 210 9.74 -13.29 5.17
C GLY A 210 9.41 -14.35 4.13
N GLY A 211 8.22 -14.94 4.21
CA GLY A 211 7.81 -16.03 3.34
C GLY A 211 6.30 -16.20 3.26
N VAL A 212 5.87 -16.92 2.23
CA VAL A 212 4.46 -17.23 1.99
C VAL A 212 4.28 -18.72 1.79
N ASN A 213 3.15 -19.23 2.29
CA ASN A 213 2.67 -20.58 2.00
C ASN A 213 1.53 -20.48 1.00
N PHE A 214 1.45 -21.44 0.07
CA PHE A 214 0.42 -21.47 -0.96
C PHE A 214 0.19 -22.91 -1.43
N GLY A 215 -1.01 -23.24 -1.87
CA GLY A 215 -1.29 -24.56 -2.44
C GLY A 215 -2.75 -24.73 -2.86
N THR A 216 -2.99 -25.71 -3.72
CA THR A 216 -4.33 -26.17 -4.07
C THR A 216 -4.32 -27.64 -4.45
N THR A 217 -5.28 -28.42 -3.95
CA THR A 217 -5.52 -29.79 -4.44
C THR A 217 -6.39 -29.84 -5.70
N SER A 218 -6.87 -28.68 -6.18
CA SER A 218 -7.60 -28.58 -7.44
C SER A 218 -6.75 -29.04 -8.62
N ARG A 219 -7.41 -29.62 -9.63
CA ARG A 219 -6.77 -29.99 -10.90
C ARG A 219 -6.48 -28.78 -11.77
N THR A 220 -7.10 -27.64 -11.50
CA THR A 220 -6.89 -26.40 -12.24
C THR A 220 -5.56 -25.75 -11.82
N PRO A 221 -4.70 -25.36 -12.77
CA PRO A 221 -3.43 -24.69 -12.46
C PRO A 221 -3.68 -23.26 -12.00
N GLY A 222 -2.69 -22.59 -11.41
CA GLY A 222 -2.76 -21.14 -11.17
C GLY A 222 -2.84 -20.70 -9.71
N CYS A 223 -2.43 -21.58 -8.79
CA CYS A 223 -1.99 -21.17 -7.46
C CYS A 223 -0.52 -20.77 -7.51
N SER A 224 -0.17 -19.63 -6.93
CA SER A 224 1.21 -19.09 -6.96
C SER A 224 1.63 -18.43 -5.66
N GLY A 225 2.91 -18.55 -5.32
CA GLY A 225 3.56 -17.81 -4.23
C GLY A 225 4.73 -16.98 -4.74
N ARG A 226 4.83 -15.73 -4.27
CA ARG A 226 5.88 -14.76 -4.65
C ARG A 226 6.32 -13.93 -3.45
N LEU A 227 7.57 -13.49 -3.46
CA LEU A 227 8.07 -12.41 -2.59
C LEU A 227 8.28 -11.14 -3.42
N ASP A 228 8.23 -9.96 -2.80
CA ASP A 228 8.47 -8.67 -3.46
C ASP A 228 9.64 -7.92 -2.80
N GLY A 229 10.37 -7.11 -3.59
CA GLY A 229 11.71 -6.64 -3.23
C GLY A 229 12.03 -5.15 -3.28
N ARG A 230 11.11 -4.24 -3.63
CA ARG A 230 11.43 -2.79 -3.77
C ARG A 230 10.33 -1.82 -3.29
N GLY A 231 10.73 -0.79 -2.53
CA GLY A 231 10.11 0.55 -2.46
C GLY A 231 10.58 1.42 -3.67
N SER A 232 9.78 2.22 -4.40
CA SER A 232 9.55 3.66 -4.10
C SER A 232 9.95 4.69 -5.19
N GLU A 233 9.15 5.00 -6.23
CA GLU A 233 9.26 6.29 -6.98
C GLU A 233 8.60 7.45 -6.19
N HIS A 234 8.95 8.74 -6.38
CA HIS A 234 8.50 9.85 -5.51
C HIS A 234 7.27 10.68 -6.00
N ARG A 235 6.37 11.14 -5.10
CA ARG A 235 5.17 12.00 -5.27
C ARG A 235 5.12 13.20 -4.27
N ASN A 236 4.20 14.15 -4.47
CA ASN A 236 4.08 15.42 -3.70
C ASN A 236 2.77 15.51 -2.88
N VAL A 237 2.82 16.13 -1.69
CA VAL A 237 1.65 16.43 -0.81
C VAL A 237 1.49 17.95 -0.63
N ILE A 238 0.27 18.44 -0.65
CA ILE A 238 -0.12 19.84 -0.38
C ILE A 238 -0.88 19.90 0.95
N LEU A 239 -0.43 20.75 1.86
CA LEU A 239 -1.05 21.03 3.15
C LEU A 239 -1.75 22.40 3.11
N ARG A 240 -2.98 22.51 3.61
CA ARG A 240 -3.72 23.78 3.69
C ARG A 240 -4.28 24.01 5.10
N SER A 241 -4.14 25.24 5.61
CA SER A 241 -4.75 25.68 6.87
C SER A 241 -5.97 26.58 6.63
N GLY A 242 -7.01 26.44 7.47
CA GLY A 242 -8.23 27.24 7.45
C GLY A 242 -8.39 28.09 8.72
N ALA A 243 -9.04 29.25 8.62
CA ALA A 243 -9.19 30.19 9.74
C ALA A 243 -10.42 29.89 10.60
N SER A 244 -10.25 29.93 11.92
CA SER A 244 -11.32 30.23 12.89
C SER A 244 -10.97 31.51 13.68
N ARG A 245 -11.98 32.29 14.08
CA ARG A 245 -11.84 33.52 14.87
C ARG A 245 -12.26 33.27 16.32
N SER A 246 -11.32 33.29 17.27
CA SER A 246 -11.60 33.47 18.71
C SER A 246 -10.32 33.94 19.44
N PRO A 247 -10.34 34.65 20.59
CA PRO A 247 -9.11 35.24 21.16
C PRO A 247 -8.80 34.80 22.62
N VAL A 248 -7.98 33.75 22.86
CA VAL A 248 -7.27 33.45 24.14
C VAL A 248 -6.01 32.58 23.89
N ILE A 249 -4.96 32.70 24.71
CA ILE A 249 -3.55 32.30 24.45
C ILE A 249 -3.07 31.10 25.29
N GLU A 250 -2.62 30.00 24.64
CA GLU A 250 -1.53 29.07 25.05
C GLU A 250 -0.87 28.47 23.77
N THR A 251 0.46 28.31 23.72
CA THR A 251 1.19 27.78 22.54
C THR A 251 0.81 26.34 22.20
N GLU A 252 0.37 26.07 20.97
CA GLU A 252 -0.05 24.74 20.50
C GLU A 252 0.93 24.17 19.46
N ILE A 253 0.83 22.86 19.18
CA ILE A 253 1.81 22.13 18.38
C ILE A 253 1.11 21.50 17.16
N LEU A 254 1.62 21.73 15.96
CA LEU A 254 1.25 20.95 14.78
C LEU A 254 2.26 19.82 14.60
N GLU A 255 1.81 18.57 14.59
CA GLU A 255 2.67 17.43 14.30
C GLU A 255 2.47 16.97 12.85
N LEU A 256 3.56 16.93 12.07
CA LEU A 256 3.59 16.38 10.73
C LEU A 256 4.41 15.08 10.76
N ARG A 257 3.78 13.96 10.41
CA ARG A 257 4.45 12.66 10.31
C ARG A 257 4.51 12.21 8.86
N LEU A 258 5.72 12.02 8.36
CA LEU A 258 6.02 11.56 7.00
C LEU A 258 6.43 10.08 7.09
N VAL A 259 5.57 9.15 6.68
CA VAL A 259 5.83 7.72 6.87
C VAL A 259 6.53 7.16 5.64
N SER A 260 7.86 7.31 5.62
CA SER A 260 8.82 6.49 4.88
C SER A 260 10.21 6.75 5.50
N SER A 261 10.52 6.14 6.65
CA SER A 261 11.78 6.31 7.42
C SER A 261 12.14 7.72 7.92
N THR A 262 11.31 8.74 7.67
CA THR A 262 11.53 10.13 8.09
C THR A 262 11.07 10.42 9.53
N PRO A 263 11.73 11.34 10.24
CA PRO A 263 11.35 11.74 11.60
C PRO A 263 9.99 12.46 11.63
N THR A 264 9.27 12.35 12.75
CA THR A 264 8.13 13.22 13.06
C THR A 264 8.63 14.67 13.18
N ILE A 265 8.00 15.59 12.46
CA ILE A 265 8.32 17.02 12.49
C ILE A 265 7.28 17.71 13.36
N THR A 266 7.72 18.20 14.51
CA THR A 266 6.87 18.93 15.46
C THR A 266 7.07 20.43 15.25
N ILE A 267 6.02 21.13 14.82
CA ILE A 267 6.06 22.55 14.49
C ILE A 267 5.23 23.31 15.52
N PRO A 268 5.84 24.15 16.38
CA PRO A 268 5.07 24.96 17.32
C PRO A 268 4.29 26.03 16.54
N ILE A 269 2.96 26.03 16.66
CA ILE A 269 2.08 27.00 16.03
C ILE A 269 1.36 27.77 17.15
N PRO A 270 1.70 29.04 17.36
CA PRO A 270 0.94 29.88 18.26
C PRO A 270 -0.56 29.82 17.93
N PRO A 271 -1.42 29.74 18.96
CA PRO A 271 -2.85 29.63 18.78
C PRO A 271 -3.34 30.86 18.01
N LEU A 272 -4.40 30.69 17.22
CA LEU A 272 -5.07 31.80 16.53
C LEU A 272 -4.21 32.54 15.51
N LEU A 273 -3.08 31.97 15.09
CA LEU A 273 -2.36 32.50 13.96
C LEU A 273 -3.27 32.52 12.72
N PRO A 274 -3.34 33.64 11.99
CA PRO A 274 -4.07 33.68 10.75
C PRO A 274 -3.43 32.69 9.76
N PRO A 275 -4.22 32.02 8.89
CA PRO A 275 -3.72 30.95 8.04
C PRO A 275 -2.44 31.25 7.23
N PRO A 276 -2.18 32.47 6.69
CA PRO A 276 -0.90 32.75 6.04
C PRO A 276 0.31 32.58 6.96
N LEU A 277 0.18 32.98 8.22
CA LEU A 277 1.26 32.86 9.20
C LEU A 277 1.42 31.41 9.67
N VAL A 278 0.33 30.65 9.75
CA VAL A 278 0.38 29.19 9.97
C VAL A 278 1.19 28.53 8.86
N SER A 279 0.87 28.80 7.60
CA SER A 279 1.58 28.22 6.45
C SER A 279 3.05 28.63 6.40
N GLN A 280 3.39 29.86 6.81
CA GLN A 280 4.78 30.30 6.94
C GLN A 280 5.52 29.55 8.07
N ALA A 281 4.89 29.34 9.22
CA ALA A 281 5.47 28.58 10.33
C ALA A 281 5.68 27.11 9.93
N VAL A 282 4.70 26.50 9.25
CA VAL A 282 4.80 25.14 8.70
C VAL A 282 5.92 25.04 7.68
N LEU A 283 5.99 25.97 6.73
CA LEU A 283 7.06 26.02 5.73
C LEU A 283 8.44 26.13 6.38
N ALA A 284 8.59 26.95 7.42
CA ALA A 284 9.85 27.10 8.15
C ALA A 284 10.24 25.82 8.89
N GLY A 285 9.30 25.21 9.63
CA GLY A 285 9.55 23.98 10.39
C GLY A 285 9.90 22.78 9.50
N ILE A 286 9.24 22.63 8.35
CA ILE A 286 9.54 21.55 7.40
C ILE A 286 10.92 21.77 6.74
N ASN A 287 11.25 23.02 6.37
CA ASN A 287 12.58 23.34 5.84
C ASN A 287 13.70 23.08 6.87
N GLU A 288 13.47 23.39 8.15
CA GLU A 288 14.43 23.12 9.23
C GLU A 288 14.68 21.62 9.42
N ALA A 289 13.66 20.78 9.20
CA ALA A 289 13.77 19.33 9.21
C ALA A 289 14.47 18.75 7.96
N GLY A 290 14.90 19.58 7.00
CA GLY A 290 15.57 19.15 5.78
C GLY A 290 14.67 18.47 4.75
N VAL A 291 13.34 18.59 4.91
CA VAL A 291 12.39 18.04 3.95
C VAL A 291 12.12 19.07 2.86
N PRO A 292 12.27 18.72 1.57
CA PRO A 292 12.02 19.65 0.47
C PRO A 292 10.58 20.16 0.49
N VAL A 293 10.42 21.48 0.61
CA VAL A 293 9.11 22.12 0.73
C VAL A 293 9.11 23.47 -0.01
N LEU A 294 7.99 23.79 -0.66
CA LEU A 294 7.77 25.07 -1.34
C LEU A 294 6.45 25.71 -0.86
N PRO A 295 6.32 27.04 -0.93
CA PRO A 295 5.02 27.69 -0.80
C PRO A 295 4.01 27.15 -1.82
N GLY A 296 2.74 27.04 -1.42
CA GLY A 296 1.65 26.72 -2.33
C GLY A 296 1.22 27.91 -3.19
N PRO A 297 0.28 27.69 -4.14
CA PRO A 297 -0.26 28.73 -5.01
C PRO A 297 -1.07 29.77 -4.24
N THR A 298 -1.60 29.42 -3.07
CA THR A 298 -2.26 30.37 -2.15
C THR A 298 -1.41 30.58 -0.90
N PRO A 299 -1.53 31.74 -0.21
CA PRO A 299 -0.79 32.01 1.02
C PRO A 299 -1.07 31.03 2.16
N HIS A 300 -2.11 30.20 2.06
CA HIS A 300 -2.54 29.25 3.08
C HIS A 300 -2.10 27.81 2.78
N GLU A 301 -1.30 27.62 1.74
CA GLU A 301 -0.88 26.30 1.25
C GLU A 301 0.64 26.13 1.34
N VAL A 302 1.06 24.90 1.63
CA VAL A 302 2.44 24.45 1.64
C VAL A 302 2.55 23.17 0.81
N ARG A 303 3.51 23.09 -0.09
CA ARG A 303 3.77 21.90 -0.93
C ARG A 303 5.00 21.18 -0.40
N VAL A 304 4.81 19.98 0.11
CA VAL A 304 5.85 19.08 0.59
C VAL A 304 6.17 18.08 -0.52
N PHE A 305 7.45 17.89 -0.81
CA PHE A 305 7.94 17.02 -1.88
C PHE A 305 8.67 15.81 -1.29
N GLY A 306 8.87 14.79 -2.12
CA GLY A 306 9.74 13.65 -1.76
C GLY A 306 9.03 12.52 -1.01
N PHE A 307 7.71 12.49 -0.99
CA PHE A 307 6.99 11.28 -0.58
C PHE A 307 7.33 10.19 -1.57
N ASP A 308 7.53 8.97 -1.12
CA ASP A 308 7.59 7.85 -2.04
C ASP A 308 6.15 7.43 -2.41
N ALA A 309 5.96 6.66 -3.47
CA ALA A 309 4.64 6.33 -4.00
C ALA A 309 3.88 5.32 -3.12
N SER A 310 4.48 4.89 -2.00
CA SER A 310 3.83 4.16 -0.90
C SER A 310 3.75 4.96 0.40
N GLY A 311 4.10 6.25 0.37
CA GLY A 311 4.25 7.05 1.56
C GLY A 311 2.89 7.41 2.15
N SER A 312 2.87 7.71 3.44
CA SER A 312 1.77 8.42 4.06
C SER A 312 2.18 9.82 4.52
N ALA A 313 1.22 10.74 4.44
CA ALA A 313 1.35 12.08 4.98
C ALA A 313 0.27 12.28 6.04
N ARG A 314 0.69 12.36 7.30
CA ARG A 314 -0.22 12.59 8.44
C ARG A 314 0.02 13.95 9.05
N VAL A 315 -1.07 14.66 9.29
CA VAL A 315 -1.10 16.01 9.85
C VAL A 315 -2.01 16.00 11.06
N GLU A 316 -1.51 16.42 12.21
CA GLU A 316 -2.29 16.54 13.44
C GLU A 316 -2.40 18.00 13.87
N THR A 317 -3.60 18.44 14.26
CA THR A 317 -3.84 19.84 14.62
C THR A 317 -3.35 20.21 16.02
N GLY A 318 -3.01 19.21 16.86
CA GLY A 318 -2.52 19.35 18.23
C GLY A 318 -3.19 20.43 19.09
N GLY A 319 -4.52 20.58 18.95
CA GLY A 319 -5.33 21.48 19.77
C GLY A 319 -5.55 22.88 19.18
N THR A 320 -4.91 23.23 18.04
CA THR A 320 -4.89 24.59 17.42
C THR A 320 -6.22 25.34 17.26
N GLY A 321 -7.36 24.71 17.51
CA GLY A 321 -8.70 25.27 17.32
C GLY A 321 -9.05 25.52 15.85
N GLN A 322 -8.25 24.95 14.93
CA GLN A 322 -8.49 25.06 13.49
C GLN A 322 -9.59 24.08 13.08
N ASP A 323 -10.71 24.64 12.62
CA ASP A 323 -11.89 23.88 12.23
C ASP A 323 -11.87 23.40 10.78
N ASN A 324 -10.83 23.71 10.01
CA ASN A 324 -10.75 23.34 8.60
C ASN A 324 -9.29 23.26 8.10
N ALA A 325 -8.59 22.20 8.45
CA ALA A 325 -7.33 21.81 7.85
C ALA A 325 -7.56 20.80 6.71
N ALA A 326 -6.64 20.74 5.74
CA ALA A 326 -6.70 19.74 4.70
C ALA A 326 -5.31 19.21 4.32
N ALA A 327 -5.24 17.90 4.08
CA ALA A 327 -4.14 17.25 3.39
C ALA A 327 -4.62 16.85 2.00
N ARG A 328 -3.87 17.21 0.96
CA ARG A 328 -4.19 16.93 -0.45
C ARG A 328 -2.97 16.36 -1.15
N GLY A 329 -3.14 15.52 -2.15
CA GLY A 329 -2.06 15.06 -3.00
C GLY A 329 -2.59 14.36 -4.24
N ALA A 330 -1.82 14.42 -5.33
CA ALA A 330 -2.18 13.74 -6.56
C ALA A 330 -2.05 12.22 -6.37
N GLY A 331 -3.06 11.45 -6.82
CA GLY A 331 -3.06 10.00 -6.71
C GLY A 331 -3.13 9.47 -5.28
N ALA A 332 -3.79 10.20 -4.38
CA ALA A 332 -4.19 9.64 -3.08
C ALA A 332 -5.19 8.50 -3.35
N GLY A 333 -4.85 7.28 -2.90
CA GLY A 333 -5.71 6.10 -3.05
C GLY A 333 -6.65 5.94 -1.87
N THR A 334 -6.12 6.19 -0.67
CA THR A 334 -6.92 6.24 0.55
C THR A 334 -6.54 7.43 1.41
N GLY A 335 -7.42 7.77 2.34
CA GLY A 335 -7.18 8.79 3.35
C GLY A 335 -7.91 8.46 4.63
N THR A 336 -7.51 9.12 5.70
CA THR A 336 -8.11 8.97 7.02
C THR A 336 -8.37 10.35 7.60
N ALA A 337 -9.57 10.55 8.16
CA ALA A 337 -9.84 11.67 9.07
C ALA A 337 -10.18 11.09 10.43
N GLY A 338 -9.43 11.46 11.48
CA GLY A 338 -9.55 10.85 12.80
C GLY A 338 -9.69 11.85 13.93
N PHE A 339 -10.33 11.38 15.00
CA PHE A 339 -10.59 12.10 16.25
C PHE A 339 -10.28 11.16 17.41
N THR A 340 -9.03 11.01 17.80
CA THR A 340 -8.63 10.07 18.86
C THR A 340 -8.82 10.68 20.23
N GLY A 341 -9.49 9.95 21.13
CA GLY A 341 -9.65 10.35 22.54
C GLY A 341 -10.94 11.11 22.83
N HIS A 342 -10.91 11.94 23.88
CA HIS A 342 -12.02 12.75 24.35
C HIS A 342 -11.72 14.23 24.13
N PHE A 343 -12.67 14.97 23.56
CA PHE A 343 -12.49 16.38 23.23
C PHE A 343 -13.23 17.29 24.20
N ASP A 344 -12.65 18.46 24.54
CA ASP A 344 -13.36 19.51 25.26
C ASP A 344 -14.61 19.90 24.44
N PRO A 345 -15.82 19.83 25.01
CA PRO A 345 -17.04 20.21 24.33
C PRO A 345 -17.11 21.69 23.99
N PHE A 346 -16.20 22.54 24.48
CA PHE A 346 -16.20 23.97 24.22
C PHE A 346 -14.90 24.43 23.53
N ASP A 347 -15.04 25.45 22.69
CA ASP A 347 -13.92 26.13 22.05
C ASP A 347 -13.28 27.18 22.97
N HIS A 348 -12.27 27.90 22.46
CA HIS A 348 -11.56 28.96 23.17
C HIS A 348 -12.46 30.14 23.62
N SER A 349 -13.62 30.33 22.99
CA SER A 349 -14.64 31.33 23.36
C SER A 349 -15.73 30.79 24.30
N GLY A 350 -15.66 29.51 24.69
CA GLY A 350 -16.71 28.85 25.46
C GLY A 350 -17.97 28.54 24.64
N GLN A 351 -17.90 28.60 23.31
CA GLN A 351 -18.98 28.12 22.43
C GLN A 351 -18.85 26.62 22.21
N PRO A 352 -19.94 25.90 21.86
CA PRO A 352 -19.87 24.50 21.50
C PRO A 352 -18.80 24.24 20.42
N ALA A 353 -17.87 23.33 20.69
CA ALA A 353 -16.81 22.95 19.77
C ALA A 353 -17.41 22.40 18.45
N ILE A 354 -16.76 22.70 17.33
CA ILE A 354 -17.15 22.25 16.00
C ILE A 354 -16.12 21.25 15.51
N PHE A 355 -16.57 20.08 15.07
CA PHE A 355 -15.76 19.04 14.45
C PHE A 355 -16.04 19.00 12.95
N THR A 356 -14.99 18.94 12.14
CA THR A 356 -15.09 18.99 10.69
C THR A 356 -14.37 17.79 10.09
N ALA A 357 -15.02 17.11 9.15
CA ALA A 357 -14.38 16.13 8.28
C ALA A 357 -14.90 16.26 6.86
N GLY A 358 -14.11 15.81 5.89
CA GLY A 358 -14.51 15.85 4.50
C GLY A 358 -13.50 15.20 3.57
N ILE A 359 -13.80 15.30 2.29
CA ILE A 359 -13.01 14.77 1.19
C ILE A 359 -12.78 15.87 0.16
N VAL A 360 -11.64 15.80 -0.52
CA VAL A 360 -11.30 16.64 -1.67
C VAL A 360 -10.98 15.71 -2.83
N THR A 361 -11.66 15.91 -3.95
CA THR A 361 -11.43 15.18 -5.20
C THR A 361 -11.41 16.17 -6.37
N ASP A 362 -11.12 15.70 -7.57
CA ASP A 362 -11.18 16.48 -8.82
C ASP A 362 -12.61 16.96 -9.12
N VAL A 363 -13.63 16.27 -8.58
CA VAL A 363 -15.05 16.63 -8.74
C VAL A 363 -15.47 17.75 -7.78
N GLY A 364 -14.73 17.95 -6.70
CA GLY A 364 -14.96 19.04 -5.75
C GLY A 364 -14.64 18.66 -4.30
N GLU A 365 -15.16 19.48 -3.39
CA GLU A 365 -14.97 19.29 -1.94
C GLU A 365 -16.31 18.96 -1.28
N LEU A 366 -16.33 17.89 -0.49
CA LEU A 366 -17.48 17.50 0.34
C LEU A 366 -17.04 17.57 1.80
N THR A 367 -17.61 18.52 2.53
CA THR A 367 -17.28 18.77 3.94
C THR A 367 -18.53 18.70 4.80
N ALA A 368 -18.41 18.09 5.97
CA ALA A 368 -19.43 18.07 7.01
C ALA A 368 -18.87 18.66 8.29
N ARG A 369 -19.71 19.38 9.01
CA ARG A 369 -19.41 19.94 10.33
C ARG A 369 -20.44 19.42 11.32
N ILE A 370 -20.05 19.21 12.57
CA ILE A 370 -20.98 18.91 13.65
C ILE A 370 -20.55 19.61 14.93
N SER A 371 -21.48 20.24 15.63
CA SER A 371 -21.19 20.86 16.93
C SER A 371 -21.29 19.86 18.08
N SER A 372 -20.54 20.09 19.15
CA SER A 372 -20.68 19.31 20.40
C SER A 372 -22.09 19.40 20.99
N ALA A 373 -22.80 20.52 20.77
CA ALA A 373 -24.20 20.67 21.18
C ALA A 373 -25.13 19.70 20.44
N GLU A 374 -24.91 19.45 19.14
CA GLU A 374 -25.65 18.43 18.37
C GLU A 374 -25.35 17.01 18.86
N LEU A 375 -24.19 16.80 19.49
CA LEU A 375 -23.77 15.53 20.10
C LEU A 375 -24.19 15.40 21.57
N ASN A 376 -25.03 16.30 22.10
CA ASN A 376 -25.35 16.37 23.53
C ASN A 376 -24.10 16.42 24.43
N PHE A 377 -23.04 17.08 23.94
CA PHE A 377 -21.73 17.20 24.55
C PHE A 377 -21.01 15.86 24.81
N GLN A 378 -21.41 14.80 24.10
CA GLN A 378 -20.65 13.55 24.04
C GLN A 378 -19.61 13.65 22.92
N THR A 379 -18.39 14.03 23.30
CA THR A 379 -17.31 14.38 22.38
C THR A 379 -16.20 13.33 22.34
N ASP A 380 -16.58 12.06 22.51
CA ASP A 380 -15.69 10.93 22.27
C ASP A 380 -15.47 10.72 20.77
N GLY A 381 -14.24 10.40 20.39
CA GLY A 381 -13.85 10.14 19.00
C GLY A 381 -14.83 9.29 18.19
N PRO A 382 -15.22 8.10 18.69
CA PRO A 382 -16.19 7.24 18.00
C PRO A 382 -17.55 7.89 17.75
N ILE A 383 -18.02 8.75 18.65
CA ILE A 383 -19.31 9.44 18.53
C ILE A 383 -19.21 10.55 17.49
N ILE A 384 -18.12 11.34 17.53
CA ILE A 384 -17.84 12.38 16.53
C ILE A 384 -17.77 11.78 15.13
N CYS A 385 -16.97 10.71 14.95
CA CYS A 385 -16.81 10.01 13.67
C CYS A 385 -18.12 9.40 13.20
N GLN A 386 -18.91 8.77 14.08
CA GLN A 386 -20.18 8.17 13.68
C GLN A 386 -21.14 9.23 13.12
N ALA A 387 -21.21 10.40 13.74
CA ALA A 387 -22.10 11.46 13.31
C ALA A 387 -21.61 12.15 12.00
N LEU A 388 -20.30 12.33 11.84
CA LEU A 388 -19.72 12.81 10.58
C LEU A 388 -19.93 11.81 9.45
N PHE A 389 -19.76 10.51 9.71
CA PHE A 389 -20.02 9.43 8.76
C PHE A 389 -21.46 9.49 8.22
N GLN A 390 -22.45 9.67 9.09
CA GLN A 390 -23.86 9.77 8.69
C GLN A 390 -24.14 10.95 7.73
N ARG A 391 -23.34 12.02 7.80
CA ARG A 391 -23.46 13.19 6.89
C ARG A 391 -22.69 13.01 5.58
N LEU A 392 -21.52 12.36 5.64
CA LEU A 392 -20.60 12.27 4.52
C LEU A 392 -20.87 11.04 3.64
N ALA A 393 -21.04 9.85 4.22
CA ALA A 393 -21.09 8.59 3.49
C ALA A 393 -22.19 8.52 2.41
N PRO A 394 -23.42 9.04 2.62
CA PRO A 394 -24.46 9.04 1.57
C PRO A 394 -24.13 9.91 0.35
N ARG A 395 -23.22 10.88 0.50
CA ARG A 395 -22.85 11.85 -0.54
C ARG A 395 -21.49 11.57 -1.17
N ALA A 396 -20.61 10.85 -0.46
CA ALA A 396 -19.26 10.53 -0.90
C ALA A 396 -19.17 9.94 -2.33
N PRO A 397 -20.06 9.00 -2.75
CA PRO A 397 -20.00 8.46 -4.12
C PRO A 397 -20.17 9.52 -5.22
N GLN A 398 -20.88 10.62 -4.95
CA GLN A 398 -21.06 11.73 -5.92
C GLN A 398 -19.77 12.52 -6.16
N TYR A 399 -18.78 12.36 -5.29
CA TYR A 399 -17.48 13.00 -5.34
C TYR A 399 -16.36 11.98 -5.67
N GLY A 400 -16.71 10.76 -6.08
CA GLY A 400 -15.72 9.74 -6.41
C GLY A 400 -14.99 9.18 -5.20
N SER A 401 -15.70 8.96 -4.08
CA SER A 401 -15.13 8.24 -2.94
C SER A 401 -16.14 7.39 -2.19
N GLN A 402 -15.62 6.47 -1.39
CA GLN A 402 -16.36 5.73 -0.38
C GLN A 402 -15.78 6.05 0.99
N ILE A 403 -16.64 6.12 2.00
CA ILE A 403 -16.23 6.34 3.40
C ILE A 403 -16.68 5.13 4.20
N LEU A 404 -15.81 4.61 5.06
CA LEU A 404 -16.09 3.59 6.07
C LEU A 404 -15.87 4.18 7.47
N TYR A 405 -16.70 3.74 8.41
CA TYR A 405 -16.57 4.09 9.81
C TYR A 405 -15.72 3.03 10.52
N ALA A 406 -14.64 3.46 11.17
CA ALA A 406 -13.70 2.58 11.88
C ALA A 406 -13.47 3.06 13.32
N GLY A 407 -14.55 3.27 14.07
CA GLY A 407 -14.49 3.74 15.45
C GLY A 407 -14.12 5.21 15.52
N ASP A 408 -12.92 5.53 16.00
CA ASP A 408 -12.42 6.91 16.18
C ASP A 408 -11.86 7.56 14.91
N ARG A 409 -12.06 6.93 13.74
CA ARG A 409 -11.66 7.46 12.44
C ARG A 409 -12.63 7.12 11.31
N LEU A 410 -12.54 7.91 10.25
CA LEU A 410 -13.18 7.69 8.96
C LEU A 410 -12.12 7.23 7.97
N GLU A 411 -12.30 6.05 7.39
CA GLU A 411 -11.46 5.52 6.31
C GLU A 411 -12.09 5.91 4.97
N ILE A 412 -11.32 6.58 4.13
CA ILE A 412 -11.77 7.18 2.88
C ILE A 412 -11.05 6.47 1.75
N TYR A 413 -11.80 5.90 0.83
CA TYR A 413 -11.31 5.25 -0.38
C TYR A 413 -11.64 6.14 -1.56
N PHE A 414 -10.60 6.66 -2.21
CA PHE A 414 -10.78 7.49 -3.39
C PHE A 414 -10.92 6.60 -4.62
N ASP A 415 -11.79 7.00 -5.54
CA ASP A 415 -11.83 6.44 -6.88
C ASP A 415 -10.80 7.21 -7.73
N PRO A 416 -9.73 6.54 -8.23
CA PRO A 416 -8.69 7.14 -9.06
C PRO A 416 -9.18 7.93 -10.26
N ALA A 417 -10.38 7.64 -10.78
CA ALA A 417 -10.96 8.39 -11.89
C ALA A 417 -11.27 9.85 -11.51
N TYR A 418 -11.36 10.13 -10.21
CA TYR A 418 -11.71 11.44 -9.66
C TYR A 418 -10.64 11.99 -8.72
N THR A 419 -9.47 11.36 -8.60
CA THR A 419 -8.33 11.87 -7.81
C THR A 419 -7.02 11.90 -8.58
N VAL A 420 -7.14 12.05 -9.90
CA VAL A 420 -6.03 12.17 -10.85
C VAL A 420 -5.16 13.38 -10.48
N THR A 421 -5.78 14.54 -10.29
CA THR A 421 -5.03 15.77 -9.98
C THR A 421 -4.96 16.02 -8.47
N THR A 422 -6.05 15.72 -7.76
CA THR A 422 -6.21 16.02 -6.34
C THR A 422 -7.07 14.95 -5.66
N GLY A 423 -6.50 14.23 -4.71
CA GLY A 423 -7.22 13.48 -3.68
C GLY A 423 -6.84 14.00 -2.30
N GLY A 424 -7.77 14.10 -1.37
CA GLY A 424 -7.49 14.75 -0.09
C GLY A 424 -8.53 14.50 0.99
N VAL A 425 -8.13 14.75 2.23
CA VAL A 425 -8.98 14.72 3.41
C VAL A 425 -9.05 16.10 4.03
N VAL A 426 -10.25 16.50 4.42
CA VAL A 426 -10.51 17.68 5.25
C VAL A 426 -10.74 17.20 6.68
N PHE A 427 -10.15 17.87 7.65
CA PHE A 427 -10.28 17.55 9.07
C PHE A 427 -10.10 18.82 9.90
N GLY A 428 -10.66 18.86 11.11
CA GLY A 428 -10.44 19.99 12.01
C GLY A 428 -11.35 19.95 13.23
N THR A 429 -10.97 20.73 14.24
CA THR A 429 -11.79 20.94 15.44
C THR A 429 -11.54 22.32 16.04
N THR A 430 -12.59 22.98 16.54
CA THR A 430 -12.41 24.17 17.41
C THR A 430 -12.18 23.81 18.88
N SER A 431 -12.26 22.52 19.24
CA SER A 431 -11.92 22.04 20.57
C SER A 431 -10.45 22.30 20.90
N ARG A 432 -10.16 22.54 22.18
CA ARG A 432 -8.79 22.72 22.72
C ARG A 432 -8.04 21.40 22.88
N SER A 433 -8.76 20.28 22.77
CA SER A 433 -8.17 18.96 22.92
C SER A 433 -7.41 18.56 21.66
N PRO A 434 -6.22 17.93 21.81
CA PRO A 434 -5.52 17.32 20.69
C PRO A 434 -6.24 16.05 20.22
N GLY A 435 -5.72 15.43 19.15
CA GLY A 435 -6.20 14.15 18.64
C GLY A 435 -7.00 14.21 17.34
N CYS A 436 -7.21 15.41 16.78
CA CYS A 436 -7.75 15.57 15.44
C CYS A 436 -6.61 15.46 14.41
N PHE A 437 -6.76 14.58 13.42
CA PHE A 437 -5.76 14.40 12.38
C PHE A 437 -6.37 14.07 11.01
N GLY A 438 -5.59 14.33 9.97
CA GLY A 438 -5.83 13.85 8.62
C GLY A 438 -4.59 13.12 8.10
N GLU A 439 -4.80 11.98 7.47
CA GLU A 439 -3.74 11.19 6.86
C GLU A 439 -4.09 10.84 5.42
N LEU A 440 -3.12 10.91 4.52
CA LEU A 440 -3.25 10.44 3.14
C LEU A 440 -2.29 9.29 2.90
N PHE A 441 -2.76 8.27 2.20
CA PHE A 441 -1.95 7.19 1.68
C PHE A 441 -1.93 7.28 0.16
N PHE A 442 -0.74 7.39 -0.39
CA PHE A 442 -0.54 7.34 -1.83
C PHE A 442 -0.47 5.87 -2.22
N GLN A 443 -1.44 5.44 -3.03
CA GLN A 443 -1.31 4.15 -3.71
C GLN A 443 -0.49 4.38 -4.98
N ARG A 444 0.40 3.44 -5.28
CA ARG A 444 1.10 3.37 -6.56
C ARG A 444 0.12 3.05 -7.67
N PHE A 445 -0.60 4.05 -8.14
CA PHE A 445 -1.32 3.93 -9.39
C PHE A 445 -0.31 3.94 -10.52
N CYS A 446 -0.21 2.80 -11.17
CA CYS A 446 0.35 2.73 -12.50
C CYS A 446 -0.67 3.38 -13.43
N ARG A 447 -0.30 4.49 -14.08
CA ARG A 447 -1.27 5.23 -14.92
C ARG A 447 -1.86 4.39 -16.05
N ALA A 448 -1.15 3.34 -16.46
CA ALA A 448 -1.60 2.40 -17.46
C ALA A 448 -2.58 1.34 -16.93
N ASP A 449 -2.63 1.06 -15.63
CA ASP A 449 -3.55 0.09 -14.99
C ASP A 449 -4.91 0.78 -14.79
N LEU A 450 -5.80 0.59 -15.76
CA LEU A 450 -7.10 1.23 -15.83
C LEU A 450 -8.19 0.41 -15.15
N ASN A 451 -8.06 -0.91 -15.14
CA ASN A 451 -9.02 -1.81 -14.51
C ASN A 451 -8.79 -1.98 -13.00
N ARG A 452 -7.62 -1.54 -12.51
CA ARG A 452 -7.17 -1.50 -11.10
C ARG A 452 -6.95 -2.87 -10.50
N ASP A 453 -6.54 -3.84 -11.30
CA ASP A 453 -6.15 -5.15 -10.79
C ASP A 453 -4.69 -5.18 -10.28
N GLY A 454 -3.97 -4.05 -10.37
CA GLY A 454 -2.58 -3.89 -9.94
C GLY A 454 -1.57 -4.48 -10.92
N VAL A 455 -2.00 -4.83 -12.13
CA VAL A 455 -1.18 -5.29 -13.25
C VAL A 455 -1.52 -4.45 -14.46
N VAL A 456 -0.52 -4.03 -15.24
CA VAL A 456 -0.78 -3.49 -16.58
C VAL A 456 -0.77 -4.64 -17.55
N ASP A 457 -1.94 -4.97 -18.07
CA ASP A 457 -2.12 -6.01 -19.06
C ASP A 457 -3.11 -5.61 -20.16
N PHE A 458 -3.38 -6.54 -21.07
CA PHE A 458 -4.22 -6.27 -22.24
C PHE A 458 -5.64 -5.78 -21.87
N ASN A 459 -6.16 -6.13 -20.69
CA ASN A 459 -7.46 -5.66 -20.24
C ASN A 459 -7.45 -4.15 -19.97
N ASP A 460 -6.33 -3.59 -19.52
CA ASP A 460 -6.21 -2.15 -19.38
C ASP A 460 -6.19 -1.43 -20.71
N LEU A 461 -5.50 -2.02 -21.70
CA LEU A 461 -5.51 -1.49 -23.06
C LEU A 461 -6.92 -1.54 -23.65
N LEU A 462 -7.67 -2.61 -23.40
CA LEU A 462 -9.08 -2.69 -23.81
C LEU A 462 -9.93 -1.63 -23.11
N GLU A 463 -9.73 -1.42 -21.81
CA GLU A 463 -10.43 -0.36 -21.05
C GLU A 463 -10.07 1.02 -21.60
N TYR A 464 -8.80 1.28 -21.91
CA TYR A 464 -8.37 2.53 -22.54
C TYR A 464 -9.06 2.73 -23.90
N LEU A 465 -9.08 1.71 -24.75
CA LEU A 465 -9.73 1.79 -26.07
C LEU A 465 -11.24 2.04 -25.95
N ASN A 466 -11.90 1.51 -24.91
CA ASN A 466 -13.30 1.82 -24.63
C ASN A 466 -13.49 3.30 -24.27
N LEU A 467 -12.66 3.84 -23.37
CA LEU A 467 -12.69 5.26 -22.98
C LEU A 467 -12.38 6.18 -24.17
N TYR A 468 -11.36 5.82 -24.96
CA TYR A 468 -10.93 6.55 -26.16
C TYR A 468 -12.05 6.64 -27.20
N ASN A 469 -12.70 5.51 -27.52
CA ASN A 469 -13.80 5.47 -28.48
C ASN A 469 -15.06 6.22 -27.99
N ALA A 470 -15.24 6.34 -26.68
CA ALA A 470 -16.32 7.12 -26.08
C ALA A 470 -16.04 8.63 -26.04
N GLY A 471 -14.80 9.06 -26.36
CA GLY A 471 -14.35 10.44 -26.15
C GLY A 471 -14.38 10.84 -24.67
N ASP A 472 -14.17 9.88 -23.78
CA ASP A 472 -14.20 10.13 -22.33
C ASP A 472 -12.98 10.96 -21.92
N PRO A 473 -13.14 12.05 -21.15
CA PRO A 473 -12.01 12.88 -20.69
C PRO A 473 -10.91 12.12 -19.94
N ARG A 474 -11.19 10.91 -19.43
CA ARG A 474 -10.18 10.04 -18.82
C ARG A 474 -9.19 9.44 -19.82
N ALA A 475 -9.53 9.43 -21.11
CA ALA A 475 -8.64 8.98 -22.18
C ALA A 475 -7.65 10.06 -22.64
N ASP A 476 -7.86 11.33 -22.27
CA ASP A 476 -6.93 12.46 -22.52
C ASP A 476 -5.72 12.34 -21.58
N ARG A 477 -4.64 11.72 -22.08
CA ARG A 477 -3.44 11.37 -21.31
C ARG A 477 -2.42 12.49 -21.31
N ASN A 478 -2.40 13.33 -22.34
CA ASN A 478 -1.49 14.47 -22.41
C ASN A 478 -2.09 15.75 -21.76
N ALA A 479 -3.38 15.71 -21.40
CA ALA A 479 -4.15 16.77 -20.77
C ALA A 479 -4.27 18.05 -21.63
N ASP A 480 -4.36 17.92 -22.95
CA ASP A 480 -4.55 19.04 -23.87
C ASP A 480 -6.03 19.42 -24.09
N GLY A 481 -6.95 18.64 -23.52
CA GLY A 481 -8.40 18.85 -23.56
C GLY A 481 -9.08 18.18 -24.76
N VAL A 482 -8.35 17.42 -25.59
CA VAL A 482 -8.89 16.73 -26.77
C VAL A 482 -8.40 15.29 -26.78
N VAL A 483 -9.33 14.32 -26.67
CA VAL A 483 -9.00 12.89 -26.84
C VAL A 483 -8.63 12.61 -28.30
N ASP A 484 -7.35 12.46 -28.60
CA ASP A 484 -6.82 12.22 -29.94
C ASP A 484 -5.67 11.19 -29.99
N PHE A 485 -5.12 10.96 -31.19
CA PHE A 485 -4.09 9.94 -31.38
C PHE A 485 -2.85 10.11 -30.50
N ASN A 486 -2.53 11.34 -30.08
CA ASN A 486 -1.41 11.60 -29.19
C ASN A 486 -1.65 10.99 -27.79
N ASP A 487 -2.89 10.95 -27.34
CA ASP A 487 -3.23 10.30 -26.07
C ASP A 487 -3.05 8.79 -26.12
N LEU A 488 -3.39 8.18 -27.25
CA LEU A 488 -3.16 6.75 -27.47
C LEU A 488 -1.66 6.44 -27.43
N LEU A 489 -0.83 7.29 -28.05
CA LEU A 489 0.62 7.13 -28.00
C LEU A 489 1.15 7.29 -26.56
N GLU A 490 0.66 8.27 -25.82
CA GLU A 490 1.03 8.48 -24.42
C GLU A 490 0.61 7.29 -23.55
N TYR A 491 -0.60 6.76 -23.75
CA TYR A 491 -1.05 5.54 -23.07
C TYR A 491 -0.17 4.34 -23.40
N LEU A 492 0.20 4.15 -24.68
CA LEU A 492 1.09 3.05 -25.08
C LEU A 492 2.49 3.20 -24.50
N ASN A 493 2.99 4.41 -24.29
CA ASN A 493 4.25 4.64 -23.56
C ASN A 493 4.10 4.18 -22.10
N LEU A 494 3.06 4.64 -21.40
CA LEU A 494 2.75 4.23 -20.03
C LEU A 494 2.53 2.72 -19.89
N TYR A 495 1.89 2.09 -20.89
CA TYR A 495 1.61 0.66 -20.92
C TYR A 495 2.90 -0.18 -20.95
N ASN A 496 3.95 0.35 -21.58
CA ASN A 496 5.24 -0.31 -21.68
C ASN A 496 6.16 -0.02 -20.47
N GLU A 497 5.77 0.89 -19.58
CA GLU A 497 6.47 1.14 -18.33
C GLU A 497 6.12 0.06 -17.30
N VAL A 498 7.14 -0.45 -16.61
CA VAL A 498 6.92 -1.40 -15.51
C VAL A 498 6.28 -0.62 -14.36
N CYS A 499 5.07 -1.00 -13.97
CA CYS A 499 4.43 -0.43 -12.78
C CYS A 499 5.36 -0.55 -11.57
N PRO A 500 5.78 0.58 -10.98
CA PRO A 500 6.85 0.60 -9.99
C PRO A 500 6.48 -0.13 -8.70
#